data_AF-A0A1J9R2B4-F1
#
_entry.id   AF-A0A1J9R2B4-F1
#
_cell.length_a   1.000
_cell.length_b   1.000
_cell.length_c   1.000
_cell.angle_alpha   90.00
_cell.angle_beta   90.00
_cell.angle_gamma   90.00
#
_symmetry.space_group_name_H-M   'P 1'
#
loop_
_entity.id
_entity.type
_entity.pdbx_description
1 polymer ?
#
loop_
_entity_poly.entity_id
_entity_poly.type
_entity_poly.pdbx_seq_one_letter_code
_entity_poly.pdbx_strand_id
1 'polypeptide(L)'
;MASGMAQNVPAAPNDAGARKYGAYQNEIYGKGMLHNIFPAVTTDPNKLEAQAERDMNARSYRYIAGGAGERATMDANRAAFRTWKASLSPLHLSHA
;
A
#
# COMPACT_ATOMS: atom_id res chain seq x y z
N MET A 1 25.54 -15.92 16.46
CA MET A 1 24.73 -16.39 15.31
C MET A 1 23.45 -15.56 15.26
N ALA A 2 23.50 -14.32 14.79
CA ALA A 2 22.31 -13.49 14.55
C ALA A 2 22.47 -12.87 13.16
N SER A 3 22.12 -13.67 12.16
CA SER A 3 22.27 -13.35 10.74
C SER A 3 21.01 -12.61 10.27
N GLY A 4 21.21 -11.44 9.67
CA GLY A 4 20.40 -10.89 8.59
C GLY A 4 18.90 -10.72 8.81
N MET A 5 18.50 -9.57 9.37
CA MET A 5 17.23 -8.92 9.01
C MET A 5 17.52 -7.52 8.48
N ALA A 6 18.40 -7.45 7.47
CA ALA A 6 18.47 -6.28 6.60
C ALA A 6 17.17 -6.25 5.80
N GLN A 7 16.30 -5.31 6.14
CA GLN A 7 15.15 -4.95 5.33
C GLN A 7 15.67 -4.75 3.90
N ASN A 8 15.16 -5.54 2.95
CA ASN A 8 15.42 -5.36 1.53
C ASN A 8 14.72 -4.07 1.09
N VAL A 9 15.34 -2.92 1.38
CA VAL A 9 14.91 -1.62 0.89
C VAL A 9 15.41 -1.54 -0.56
N PRO A 10 14.52 -1.65 -1.57
CA PRO A 10 14.96 -1.58 -2.95
C PRO A 10 15.58 -0.20 -3.22
N ALA A 11 16.74 -0.19 -3.86
CA ALA A 11 17.46 1.03 -4.24
C ALA A 11 16.55 2.05 -4.96
N ALA A 12 16.76 3.33 -4.64
CA ALA A 12 16.06 4.45 -5.25
C ALA A 12 16.29 4.44 -6.78
N PRO A 13 15.24 4.48 -7.62
CA PRO A 13 15.38 4.38 -9.06
C PRO A 13 15.50 5.76 -9.71
N ASN A 14 16.70 6.29 -9.79
CA ASN A 14 17.06 7.13 -10.91
C ASN A 14 17.64 6.22 -11.99
N ASP A 15 16.79 5.91 -13.00
CA ASP A 15 17.10 5.76 -14.43
C ASP A 15 16.41 4.57 -15.13
N ALA A 16 15.86 4.90 -16.31
CA ALA A 16 15.43 4.03 -17.42
C ALA A 16 14.33 2.97 -17.18
N GLY A 17 13.07 3.41 -17.30
CA GLY A 17 11.89 2.55 -17.42
C GLY A 17 10.93 2.79 -16.26
N ALA A 18 9.84 3.52 -16.50
CA ALA A 18 8.82 3.77 -15.49
C ALA A 18 8.41 2.45 -14.84
N ARG A 19 8.72 2.28 -13.54
CA ARG A 19 8.34 1.10 -12.77
C ARG A 19 6.83 0.89 -12.93
N LYS A 20 6.43 -0.21 -13.59
CA LYS A 20 5.02 -0.57 -13.77
C LYS A 20 4.51 -1.20 -12.49
N TYR A 21 4.17 -0.39 -11.51
CA TYR A 21 3.67 -0.85 -10.20
C TYR A 21 2.44 -1.77 -10.32
N GLY A 22 1.61 -1.59 -11.36
CA GLY A 22 0.46 -2.46 -11.62
C GLY A 22 0.82 -3.92 -11.93
N ALA A 23 2.04 -4.24 -12.34
CA ALA A 23 2.43 -5.63 -12.62
C ALA A 23 2.44 -6.52 -11.36
N TYR A 24 2.54 -5.93 -10.16
CA TYR A 24 2.54 -6.67 -8.90
C TYR A 24 1.24 -7.46 -8.65
N GLN A 25 0.12 -7.02 -9.22
CA GLN A 25 -1.15 -7.75 -9.13
C GLN A 25 -1.05 -9.17 -9.71
N ASN A 26 -0.27 -9.36 -10.77
CA ASN A 26 -0.11 -10.65 -11.42
C ASN A 26 0.61 -11.64 -10.51
N GLU A 27 1.55 -11.15 -9.69
CA GLU A 27 2.25 -11.97 -8.70
C GLU A 27 1.30 -12.45 -7.61
N ILE A 28 0.45 -11.56 -7.09
CA ILE A 28 -0.55 -11.90 -6.07
C ILE A 28 -1.50 -12.98 -6.59
N TYR A 29 -2.08 -12.77 -7.78
CA TYR A 29 -3.02 -13.74 -8.36
C TYR A 29 -2.33 -15.05 -8.75
N GLY A 30 -1.13 -15.00 -9.32
CA GLY A 30 -0.36 -16.19 -9.67
C GLY A 30 -0.05 -17.06 -8.46
N LYS A 31 0.41 -16.45 -7.36
CA LYS A 31 0.67 -17.14 -6.09
C LYS A 31 -0.60 -17.73 -5.47
N GLY A 32 -1.70 -16.98 -5.49
CA GLY A 32 -2.99 -17.45 -4.97
C GLY A 32 -3.54 -18.63 -5.76
N MET A 33 -3.52 -18.56 -7.09
CA MET A 33 -4.10 -19.59 -7.97
C MET A 33 -3.24 -20.85 -8.06
N LEU A 34 -1.92 -20.71 -8.22
CA LEU A 34 -1.04 -21.85 -8.49
C LEU A 34 -0.48 -22.50 -7.23
N HIS A 35 -0.34 -21.71 -6.16
CA HIS A 35 0.34 -22.14 -4.94
C HIS A 35 -0.54 -22.02 -3.69
N ASN A 36 -1.78 -21.52 -3.81
CA ASN A 36 -2.68 -21.26 -2.67
C ASN A 36 -2.03 -20.38 -1.58
N ILE A 37 -1.13 -19.48 -1.99
CA ILE A 37 -0.43 -18.53 -1.10
C ILE A 37 -1.15 -17.19 -1.17
N PHE A 38 -1.63 -16.72 -0.01
CA PHE A 38 -2.31 -15.44 0.12
C PHE A 38 -1.42 -14.39 0.76
N PRO A 39 -1.60 -13.10 0.42
CA PRO A 39 -0.90 -12.02 1.11
C PRO A 39 -1.16 -12.05 2.62
N ALA A 40 -0.10 -11.95 3.41
CA ALA A 40 -0.22 -11.85 4.87
C ALA A 40 -0.87 -10.54 5.32
N VAL A 41 -0.76 -9.49 4.50
CA VAL A 41 -1.36 -8.18 4.73
C VAL A 41 -2.52 -8.00 3.76
N THR A 42 -3.63 -7.45 4.25
CA THR A 42 -4.80 -7.10 3.44
C THR A 42 -4.44 -6.24 2.23
N THR A 43 -5.04 -6.56 1.08
CA THR A 43 -4.96 -5.73 -0.14
C THR A 43 -5.96 -4.55 -0.12
N ASP A 44 -6.85 -4.52 0.87
CA ASP A 44 -7.77 -3.40 1.12
C ASP A 44 -7.16 -2.44 2.15
N PRO A 45 -6.77 -1.21 1.75
CA PRO A 45 -6.15 -0.25 2.66
C PRO A 45 -7.08 0.19 3.80
N ASN A 46 -8.40 0.09 3.66
CA ASN A 46 -9.34 0.47 4.72
C ASN A 46 -9.39 -0.55 5.86
N LYS A 47 -8.90 -1.78 5.62
CA LYS A 47 -8.85 -2.86 6.62
C LYS A 47 -7.49 -2.98 7.30
N LEU A 48 -6.48 -2.26 6.80
CA LEU A 48 -5.10 -2.38 7.26
C LEU A 48 -4.94 -1.98 8.72
N GLU A 49 -5.60 -0.90 9.14
CA GLU A 49 -5.57 -0.43 10.54
C GLU A 49 -6.16 -1.47 11.50
N ALA A 50 -7.32 -2.04 11.15
CA ALA A 50 -7.97 -3.08 11.94
C ALA A 50 -7.16 -4.40 11.98
N GLN A 51 -6.44 -4.73 10.91
CA GLN A 51 -5.53 -5.87 10.92
C GLN A 51 -4.31 -5.60 11.82
N ALA A 52 -3.70 -4.41 11.72
CA ALA A 52 -2.56 -4.03 12.55
C ALA A 52 -2.92 -3.99 14.04
N GLU A 53 -4.11 -3.52 14.40
CA GLU A 53 -4.58 -3.53 15.80
C GLU A 53 -4.67 -4.93 16.40
N ARG A 54 -5.06 -5.92 15.58
CA ARG A 54 -5.20 -7.32 16.02
C ARG A 54 -3.87 -8.05 16.11
N ASP A 55 -2.98 -7.80 15.14
CA ASP A 55 -1.77 -8.62 14.96
C ASP A 55 -0.54 -8.02 15.69
N MET A 56 -0.55 -6.73 16.02
CA MET A 56 0.58 -6.06 16.68
C MET A 56 0.45 -6.03 18.21
N ASN A 57 1.60 -5.94 18.89
CA ASN A 57 1.58 -5.64 20.32
C ASN A 57 1.03 -4.21 20.58
N ALA A 58 0.36 -4.02 21.70
CA ALA A 58 -0.33 -2.77 22.03
C ALA A 58 0.60 -1.54 22.07
N ARG A 59 1.87 -1.70 22.48
CA ARG A 59 2.83 -0.59 22.55
C ARG A 59 3.22 -0.11 21.16
N SER A 60 3.57 -1.03 20.27
CA SER A 60 3.93 -0.75 18.88
C SER A 60 2.74 -0.20 18.12
N TYR A 61 1.54 -0.77 18.29
CA TYR A 61 0.34 -0.25 17.67
C TYR A 61 0.06 1.19 18.10
N ARG A 62 0.07 1.48 19.41
CA ARG A 62 -0.17 2.84 19.93
C ARG A 62 0.87 3.85 19.46
N TYR A 63 2.11 3.45 19.26
CA TYR A 63 3.15 4.32 18.73
C TYR A 63 2.90 4.69 17.26
N ILE A 64 2.47 3.73 16.43
CA ILE A 64 2.22 3.92 15.00
C ILE A 64 0.87 4.61 14.75
N ALA A 65 -0.17 4.18 15.47
CA ALA A 65 -1.52 4.73 15.37
C ALA A 65 -1.67 6.10 16.05
N GLY A 66 -0.71 6.48 16.90
CA GLY A 66 -0.62 7.80 17.49
C GLY A 66 -0.05 8.79 16.49
N GLY A 67 -0.91 9.43 15.69
CA GLY A 67 -0.55 10.67 15.03
C GLY A 67 -0.29 11.78 16.08
N ALA A 68 0.24 12.93 15.64
CA ALA A 68 0.28 14.11 16.51
C ALA A 68 -1.17 14.52 16.88
N GLY A 69 -1.58 14.29 18.13
CA GLY A 69 -2.93 14.62 18.64
C GLY A 69 -4.01 13.54 18.39
N GLU A 70 -5.29 13.92 18.55
CA GLU A 70 -6.51 13.08 18.60
C GLU A 70 -6.89 12.36 17.28
N ARG A 71 -5.95 12.10 16.37
CA ARG A 71 -6.16 11.55 15.00
C ARG A 71 -7.03 12.40 14.06
N ALA A 72 -7.62 13.50 14.53
CA ALA A 72 -8.43 14.42 13.72
C ALA A 72 -7.71 14.91 12.44
N THR A 73 -6.40 15.13 12.51
CA THR A 73 -5.59 15.54 11.35
C THR A 73 -5.48 14.43 10.29
N MET A 74 -5.42 13.15 10.70
CA MET A 74 -5.39 12.03 9.76
C MET A 74 -6.72 11.84 9.05
N ASP A 75 -7.84 12.02 9.76
CA ASP A 75 -9.18 11.98 9.16
C ASP A 75 -9.41 13.12 8.19
N ALA A 76 -8.96 14.34 8.54
CA ALA A 76 -8.98 15.49 7.64
C ALA A 76 -8.17 15.23 6.35
N ASN A 77 -6.98 14.62 6.47
CA ASN A 77 -6.16 14.26 5.30
C ASN A 77 -6.86 13.24 4.40
N ARG A 78 -7.47 12.19 4.98
CA ARG A 78 -8.25 11.21 4.21
C ARG A 78 -9.46 11.85 3.54
N ALA A 79 -10.13 12.78 4.23
CA ALA A 79 -11.27 13.50 3.68
C ALA A 79 -10.88 14.41 2.52
N ALA A 80 -9.73 15.08 2.60
CA ALA A 80 -9.23 15.92 1.53
C ALA A 80 -9.04 15.15 0.22
N PHE A 81 -8.52 13.92 0.24
CA PHE A 81 -8.40 13.13 -1.00
C PHE A 81 -9.74 12.69 -1.61
N ARG A 82 -10.84 12.65 -0.83
CA ARG A 82 -12.17 12.34 -1.36
C ARG A 82 -12.80 13.50 -2.13
N THR A 83 -12.33 14.73 -1.93
CA THR A 83 -12.87 15.90 -2.62
C THR A 83 -12.26 16.09 -4.01
N TRP A 84 -11.05 15.58 -4.24
CA TRP A 84 -10.36 15.64 -5.53
C TRP A 84 -10.73 14.45 -6.41
N LYS A 85 -11.20 14.74 -7.62
CA LYS A 85 -11.49 13.71 -8.64
C LYS A 85 -10.46 13.84 -9.76
N ALA A 86 -9.78 12.75 -10.06
CA ALA A 86 -9.04 12.66 -11.31
C ALA A 86 -10.06 12.68 -12.46
N SER A 87 -9.92 13.66 -13.36
CA SER A 87 -10.74 13.68 -14.58
C SER A 87 -10.32 12.50 -15.45
N LEU A 88 -11.28 11.66 -15.82
CA LEU A 88 -11.06 10.64 -16.83
C LEU A 88 -11.06 11.33 -18.19
N SER A 89 -9.87 11.54 -18.77
CA SER A 89 -9.80 11.94 -20.17
C SER A 89 -10.16 10.73 -21.04
N PRO A 90 -11.23 10.80 -21.86
CA PRO A 90 -11.49 9.77 -22.85
C PRO A 90 -10.37 9.80 -23.91
N LEU A 91 -9.86 8.62 -24.27
CA LEU A 91 -8.68 8.47 -25.11
C LEU A 91 -8.77 9.20 -26.45
N HIS A 92 -7.63 9.79 -26.80
CA HIS A 92 -7.06 10.07 -28.10
C HIS A 92 -7.46 9.02 -29.17
N LEU A 93 -8.50 9.34 -29.93
CA LEU A 93 -8.82 8.71 -31.22
C LEU A 93 -7.77 9.17 -32.24
N SER A 94 -6.78 8.34 -32.51
CA SER A 94 -5.91 8.51 -33.68
C SER A 94 -6.76 8.25 -34.92
N HIS A 95 -6.80 9.23 -35.83
CA HIS A 95 -7.47 9.11 -37.12
C HIS A 95 -6.93 7.93 -37.94
N ALA A 96 -7.84 7.40 -38.76
CA ALA A 96 -7.65 6.36 -39.78
C ALA A 96 -6.58 6.69 -40.83
#